data_AF-M0B2D2-F1
#
_entry.id   AF-M0B2D2-F1
#
_cell.length_a   1.000
_cell.length_b   1.000
_cell.length_c   1.000
_cell.angle_alpha   90.00
_cell.angle_beta   90.00
_cell.angle_gamma   90.00
#
_symmetry.space_group_name_H-M   'P 1'
#
loop_
_entity.id
_entity.type
_entity.pdbx_description
1 polymer ?
#
loop_
_entity_poly.entity_id
_entity_poly.type
_entity_poly.pdbx_seq_one_letter_code
_entity_poly.pdbx_strand_id
1 'polypeptide(L)'
;MSSLDGPMRVLERKPYSYILLDRDGEWILTFLLGGPIERDVSVRLTLVEVTAIEDGDSSAEDLVETFRADPSVYEDRQVTPTVWLAKEDDRET
;
A
#
# COMPACT_ATOMS: atom_id res chain seq x y z
N MET A 1 22.16 -10.57 10.28
CA MET A 1 20.77 -10.19 10.62
C MET A 1 20.57 -8.79 10.07
N SER A 2 20.03 -8.68 8.85
CA SER A 2 19.68 -7.38 8.29
C SER A 2 18.45 -6.86 9.04
N SER A 3 18.52 -5.64 9.56
CA SER A 3 17.38 -4.93 10.13
C SER A 3 16.22 -4.96 9.14
N LEU A 4 15.01 -5.27 9.60
CA LEU A 4 13.77 -5.16 8.82
C LEU A 4 13.31 -3.70 8.61
N ASP A 5 14.19 -2.74 8.87
CA ASP A 5 13.94 -1.31 8.93
C ASP A 5 14.75 -0.60 7.85
N GLY A 6 14.46 -0.91 6.59
CA GLY A 6 14.82 0.01 5.52
C GLY A 6 13.90 1.23 5.57
N PRO A 7 14.33 2.38 5.03
CA PRO A 7 13.56 3.61 5.14
C PRO A 7 12.21 3.44 4.44
N MET A 8 11.12 3.49 5.20
CA MET A 8 9.78 3.59 4.64
C MET A 8 9.51 5.03 4.25
N ARG A 9 9.20 5.26 2.98
CA ARG A 9 8.82 6.57 2.44
C ARG A 9 7.38 6.53 1.97
N VAL A 10 6.60 7.54 2.35
CA VAL A 10 5.27 7.76 1.78
C VAL A 10 5.41 8.39 0.41
N LEU A 11 4.85 7.74 -0.61
CA LEU A 11 4.78 8.27 -1.96
C LEU A 11 3.46 9.03 -2.15
N GLU A 12 2.37 8.42 -1.71
CA GLU A 12 1.03 9.01 -1.79
C GLU A 12 0.17 8.52 -0.63
N ARG A 13 -0.75 9.38 -0.16
CA ARG A 13 -1.72 9.03 0.88
C ARG A 13 -3.05 9.70 0.61
N LYS A 14 -4.11 8.90 0.56
CA LYS A 14 -5.49 9.39 0.55
C LYS A 14 -6.17 8.97 1.86
N PRO A 15 -6.45 9.92 2.77
CA PRO A 15 -7.06 9.62 4.08
C PRO A 15 -8.32 8.76 3.94
N TYR A 16 -8.46 7.76 4.80
CA TYR A 16 -9.59 6.81 4.82
C TYR A 16 -9.76 5.97 3.54
N SER A 17 -8.78 5.99 2.63
CA SER A 17 -8.80 5.18 1.40
C SER A 17 -7.58 4.27 1.33
N TYR A 18 -6.39 4.84 1.15
CA TYR A 18 -5.15 4.08 0.93
C TYR A 18 -3.89 4.87 1.29
N ILE A 19 -2.78 4.14 1.39
CA ILE A 19 -1.43 4.67 1.47
C ILE A 19 -0.51 3.86 0.54
N LEU A 20 0.27 4.58 -0.26
CA LEU A 20 1.31 4.03 -1.12
C LEU A 20 2.68 4.34 -0.52
N LEU A 21 3.45 3.29 -0.29
CA LEU A 21 4.73 3.32 0.39
C LEU A 21 5.83 2.81 -0.53
N ASP A 22 7.01 3.41 -0.46
CA ASP A 22 8.27 2.81 -0.91
C ASP A 22 8.99 2.22 0.30
N ARG A 23 9.34 0.94 0.23
CA ARG A 23 10.12 0.22 1.23
C ARG A 23 11.26 -0.48 0.53
N ASP A 24 12.47 0.03 0.67
CA ASP A 24 13.68 -0.55 0.05
C ASP A 24 13.56 -0.71 -1.48
N GLY A 25 12.86 0.20 -2.16
CA GLY A 25 12.60 0.13 -3.60
C GLY A 25 11.41 -0.76 -3.98
N GLU A 26 10.71 -1.36 -3.01
CA GLU A 26 9.47 -2.07 -3.22
C GLU A 26 8.28 -1.17 -2.91
N TRP A 27 7.40 -0.99 -3.89
CA TRP A 27 6.18 -0.21 -3.68
C TRP A 27 5.10 -1.09 -3.06
N ILE A 28 4.57 -0.67 -1.92
CA ILE A 28 3.52 -1.36 -1.17
C ILE A 28 2.30 -0.44 -1.10
N LEU A 29 1.17 -0.93 -1.61
CA LEU A 29 -0.11 -0.25 -1.55
C LEU A 29 -0.96 -0.88 -0.45
N THR A 30 -1.23 -0.10 0.61
CA THR A 30 -2.14 -0.51 1.69
C THR A 30 -3.47 0.21 1.55
N PHE A 31 -4.58 -0.52 1.50
CA PHE A 31 -5.93 0.02 1.34
C PHE A 31 -6.95 -0.68 2.23
N LEU A 32 -8.07 -0.01 2.47
CA LEU A 32 -9.19 -0.55 3.25
C LEU A 32 -10.19 -1.27 2.34
N LEU A 33 -10.45 -2.54 2.62
CA LEU A 33 -11.61 -3.28 2.13
C LEU A 33 -12.82 -2.91 2.98
N GLY A 34 -13.82 -2.31 2.34
CA GLY A 34 -15.12 -2.06 2.95
C GLY A 34 -15.89 -3.37 3.18
N GLY A 35 -16.83 -3.34 4.13
CA GLY A 35 -17.63 -4.51 4.49
C GLY A 35 -18.17 -4.40 5.91
N PRO A 36 -18.87 -5.44 6.42
CA PRO A 36 -19.32 -5.46 7.82
C PRO A 36 -18.16 -5.46 8.82
N ILE A 37 -16.95 -5.80 8.37
CA ILE A 37 -15.70 -5.68 9.11
C ILE A 37 -14.71 -4.97 8.17
N GLU A 38 -14.29 -3.76 8.52
CA GLU A 38 -13.19 -3.10 7.82
C GLU A 38 -11.92 -3.93 7.98
N ARG A 39 -11.29 -4.27 6.86
CA ARG A 39 -10.01 -4.96 6.82
C ARG A 39 -9.05 -4.20 5.95
N ASP A 40 -7.85 -4.02 6.44
CA ASP A 40 -6.75 -3.49 5.67
C ASP A 40 -6.03 -4.61 4.91
N VAL A 41 -5.55 -4.26 3.71
CA VAL A 41 -4.79 -5.15 2.83
C VAL A 41 -3.59 -4.38 2.31
N SER A 42 -2.42 -5.00 2.40
CA SER A 42 -1.18 -4.48 1.82
C SER A 42 -0.77 -5.36 0.65
N VAL A 43 -0.50 -4.76 -0.49
CA VAL A 43 -0.14 -5.44 -1.73
C VAL A 43 1.20 -4.91 -2.22
N ARG A 44 2.12 -5.82 -2.56
CA ARG A 44 3.33 -5.45 -3.29
C ARG A 44 2.99 -5.20 -4.76
N LEU A 45 3.29 -4.00 -5.24
CA LEU A 45 3.10 -3.65 -6.65
C LEU A 45 4.15 -4.36 -7.52
N THR A 46 3.71 -4.78 -8.70
CA THR A 46 4.58 -5.26 -9.77
C THR A 46 5.31 -4.09 -10.42
N LEU A 47 6.40 -4.39 -11.14
CA LEU A 47 7.12 -3.38 -11.91
C LEU A 47 6.22 -2.67 -12.93
N VAL A 48 5.28 -3.40 -13.56
CA VAL A 48 4.35 -2.84 -14.56
C VAL A 48 3.43 -1.82 -13.92
N GLU A 49 2.86 -2.13 -12.75
CA GLU A 49 2.00 -1.20 -12.00
C GLU A 49 2.78 0.02 -11.51
N VAL A 50 4.02 -0.17 -11.02
CA VAL A 50 4.90 0.94 -10.60
C VAL A 50 5.18 1.87 -11.77
N THR A 51 5.64 1.33 -12.90
CA THR A 51 5.95 2.13 -14.10
C THR A 51 4.70 2.87 -14.59
N ALA A 52 3.53 2.23 -14.61
CA ALA A 52 2.29 2.90 -15.01
C ALA A 52 1.92 4.07 -14.09
N ILE A 53 2.20 3.99 -12.78
CA ILE A 53 2.00 5.11 -11.86
C ILE A 53 3.04 6.21 -12.12
N GLU A 54 4.32 5.85 -12.30
CA GLU A 54 5.39 6.81 -12.53
C GLU A 54 5.21 7.59 -13.84
N ASP A 55 4.76 6.93 -14.91
CA ASP A 55 4.45 7.55 -16.21
C ASP A 55 3.12 8.32 -16.20
N GLY A 56 2.28 8.12 -15.17
CA GLY A 56 0.95 8.73 -15.05
C GLY A 56 -0.14 8.09 -15.90
N ASP A 57 0.11 6.90 -16.45
CA ASP A 57 -0.86 6.08 -17.19
C ASP A 57 -1.91 5.45 -16.26
N SER A 58 -1.60 5.32 -14.97
CA SER A 58 -2.51 4.83 -13.93
C SER A 58 -2.24 5.55 -12.61
N SER A 59 -3.22 5.56 -11.70
CA SER A 59 -3.05 6.08 -10.34
C SER A 59 -3.14 4.96 -9.30
N ALA A 60 -2.65 5.22 -8.08
CA ALA A 60 -2.85 4.30 -6.97
C ALA A 60 -4.34 4.08 -6.68
N GLU A 61 -5.20 5.08 -6.93
CA GLU A 61 -6.64 4.95 -6.81
C GLU A 61 -7.23 3.94 -7.81
N ASP A 62 -6.81 3.98 -9.08
CA ASP A 62 -7.26 3.02 -10.10
C ASP A 62 -6.90 1.57 -9.71
N LEU A 63 -5.70 1.38 -9.13
CA LEU A 63 -5.28 0.07 -8.62
C LEU A 63 -6.12 -0.37 -7.42
N VAL A 64 -6.43 0.53 -6.48
CA VAL A 64 -7.31 0.20 -5.34
C VAL A 64 -8.70 -0.21 -5.84
N GLU A 65 -9.26 0.48 -6.83
CA GLU A 65 -10.55 0.11 -7.42
C GLU A 65 -10.49 -1.27 -8.09
N THR A 66 -9.42 -1.54 -8.85
CA THR A 66 -9.17 -2.84 -9.48
C THR A 66 -9.08 -3.96 -8.43
N PHE A 67 -8.31 -3.75 -7.37
CA PHE A 67 -8.12 -4.71 -6.28
C PHE A 67 -9.42 -4.95 -5.50
N ARG A 68 -10.21 -3.90 -5.26
CA ARG A 68 -11.53 -4.04 -4.62
C ARG A 68 -12.52 -4.84 -5.48
N ALA A 69 -12.44 -4.69 -6.80
CA ALA A 69 -13.32 -5.39 -7.73
C ALA A 69 -12.96 -6.87 -7.87
N ASP A 70 -11.67 -7.20 -7.83
CA ASP A 70 -11.19 -8.58 -8.00
C ASP A 70 -9.96 -8.89 -7.12
N PRO A 71 -10.14 -9.53 -5.96
CA PRO A 71 -9.03 -9.90 -5.10
C PRO A 71 -8.01 -10.87 -5.71
N SER A 72 -8.41 -11.63 -6.73
CA SER A 72 -7.53 -12.63 -7.35
C SER A 72 -6.34 -12.02 -8.09
N VAL A 73 -6.42 -10.73 -8.43
CA VAL A 73 -5.34 -10.01 -9.12
C VAL A 73 -4.15 -9.69 -8.20
N TYR A 74 -4.32 -9.80 -6.88
CA TYR A 74 -3.28 -9.45 -5.90
C TYR A 74 -3.03 -10.48 -4.82
N GLU A 75 -3.84 -11.54 -4.68
CA GLU A 75 -3.77 -12.48 -3.55
C GLU A 75 -2.35 -13.06 -3.32
N ASP A 76 -1.66 -13.47 -4.39
CA ASP A 76 -0.29 -14.00 -4.33
C ASP A 76 0.78 -12.96 -3.95
N ARG A 77 0.41 -11.67 -3.96
CA ARG A 77 1.29 -10.52 -3.70
C ARG A 77 0.97 -9.81 -2.40
N GLN A 78 0.03 -10.36 -1.62
CA GLN A 78 -0.36 -9.79 -0.34
C GLN A 78 0.78 -9.86 0.66
N VAL A 79 1.07 -8.73 1.30
CA VAL A 79 2.05 -8.62 2.38
C VAL A 79 1.34 -8.82 3.72
N THR A 80 1.82 -9.78 4.51
CA THR A 80 1.32 -10.09 5.86
C THR A 80 2.46 -10.06 6.88
N PRO A 81 2.36 -9.34 8.02
CA PRO A 81 1.25 -8.47 8.41
C PRO A 81 1.14 -7.24 7.50
N THR A 82 -0.01 -6.59 7.54
CA THR A 82 -0.26 -5.36 6.81
C THR A 82 0.70 -4.26 7.24
N VAL A 83 1.14 -3.49 6.25
CA VAL A 83 2.11 -2.42 6.42
C VAL A 83 1.35 -1.12 6.62
N TRP A 84 1.46 -0.61 7.85
CA TRP A 84 1.06 0.73 8.22
C TRP A 84 2.28 1.49 8.68
N LEU A 85 2.33 2.79 8.41
CA LEU A 85 3.20 3.66 9.20
C LEU A 85 2.75 3.51 10.65
N ALA A 86 3.68 3.15 11.53
CA ALA A 86 3.45 3.36 12.95
C ALA A 86 2.97 4.81 13.09
N LYS A 87 1.87 5.04 13.82
CA LYS A 87 1.49 6.40 14.20
C LYS A 87 2.76 7.09 14.64
N GLU A 88 3.07 8.24 14.05
CA GLU A 88 3.94 9.19 14.74
C GLU A 88 3.34 9.29 16.14
N ASP A 89 4.08 8.74 17.10
CA ASP A 89 3.77 8.76 18.50
C ASP A 89 3.26 10.17 18.81
N ASP A 90 2.08 10.25 19.43
CA ASP A 90 1.57 11.45 20.11
C ASP A 90 2.67 11.96 21.06
N ARG A 91 3.67 12.67 20.53
CA ARG A 91 4.54 13.54 21.30
C ARG A 91 3.84 14.88 21.40
N GLU A 92 2.67 14.83 22.03
CA GLU A 92 2.14 15.98 22.74
C GLU A 92 3.18 16.33 23.82
N THR A 93 3.78 17.52 23.69
CA THR A 93 4.50 18.19 24.79
C THR A 93 3.90 19.57 24.97
#